data_AF-A0A413QSQ2-F1
#
_entry.id   AF-A0A413QSQ2-F1
#
_cell.length_a   1.000
_cell.length_b   1.000
_cell.length_c   1.000
_cell.angle_alpha   90.00
_cell.angle_beta   90.00
_cell.angle_gamma   90.00
#
_symmetry.space_group_name_H-M   'P 1'
#
loop_
_entity.id
_entity.type
_entity.pdbx_description
1 polymer ?
#
loop_
_entity_poly.entity_id
_entity_poly.type
_entity_poly.pdbx_seq_one_letter_code
_entity_poly.pdbx_strand_id
1 'polypeptide(L)'
;MARHRNRDSRTYEEEDKQDIRRQEGIFLCTLFLMVLLLVSLYFQLSVLAIAIVTAALIFSTIGFYIHFKDFFSMRDRGQRTVSVLISMYGSLILTLICAWYYVQDEPLTLDYALVFLFGFFFFTFMVYRSISRYLVVGNKRQRIKG
;
A
#
# COMPACT_ATOMS: atom_id res chain seq x y z
N MET A 1 40.84 18.39 -5.18
CA MET A 1 39.99 17.18 -5.27
C MET A 1 38.62 17.40 -4.63
N ALA A 2 37.76 18.29 -5.18
CA ALA A 2 36.42 18.57 -4.63
C ALA A 2 35.26 18.16 -5.59
N ARG A 3 35.58 17.70 -6.81
CA ARG A 3 34.62 17.48 -7.89
C ARG A 3 33.93 16.11 -7.86
N HIS A 4 34.50 15.12 -7.16
CA HIS A 4 33.94 13.76 -7.06
C HIS A 4 32.79 13.68 -6.04
N ARG A 5 32.93 14.33 -4.88
CA ARG A 5 31.94 14.30 -3.78
C ARG A 5 30.58 14.93 -4.15
N ASN A 6 30.57 15.91 -5.05
CA ASN A 6 29.35 16.57 -5.50
C ASN A 6 28.59 15.75 -6.56
N ARG A 7 29.28 14.88 -7.32
CA ARG A 7 28.67 13.98 -8.30
C ARG A 7 27.90 12.88 -7.59
N ASP A 8 28.48 12.30 -6.55
CA ASP A 8 27.81 11.28 -5.72
C ASP A 8 26.55 11.84 -5.04
N SER A 9 26.62 13.07 -4.51
CA SER A 9 25.48 13.69 -3.81
C SER A 9 24.28 13.94 -4.72
N ARG A 10 24.49 14.37 -5.98
CA ARG A 10 23.42 14.53 -6.97
C ARG A 10 22.82 13.19 -7.40
N THR A 11 23.65 12.18 -7.62
CA THR A 11 23.19 10.83 -7.98
C THR A 11 22.32 10.24 -6.86
N TYR A 12 22.74 10.38 -5.60
CA TYR A 12 21.94 9.94 -4.46
C TYR A 12 20.60 10.67 -4.37
N GLU A 13 20.54 11.98 -4.60
CA GLU A 13 19.26 12.72 -4.60
C GLU A 13 18.33 12.30 -5.74
N GLU A 14 18.87 11.97 -6.91
CA GLU A 14 18.08 11.52 -8.06
C GLU A 14 17.51 10.10 -7.86
N GLU A 15 18.33 9.18 -7.35
CA GLU A 15 17.90 7.83 -6.95
C GLU A 15 16.81 7.90 -5.86
N ASP A 16 17.01 8.75 -4.85
CA ASP A 16 16.06 8.97 -3.77
C ASP A 16 14.70 9.46 -4.30
N LYS A 17 14.70 10.44 -5.21
CA LYS A 17 13.48 10.94 -5.87
C LYS A 17 12.81 9.88 -6.74
N GLN A 18 13.58 9.04 -7.42
CA GLN A 18 13.04 7.94 -8.22
C GLN A 18 12.34 6.91 -7.32
N ASP A 19 12.92 6.60 -6.18
CA ASP A 19 12.37 5.67 -5.21
C ASP A 19 11.10 6.21 -4.51
N ILE A 20 11.02 7.52 -4.24
CA ILE A 20 9.76 8.15 -3.76
C ILE A 20 8.67 7.96 -4.81
N ARG A 21 8.97 8.27 -6.08
CA ARG A 21 7.99 8.13 -7.16
C ARG A 21 7.51 6.69 -7.36
N ARG A 22 8.41 5.71 -7.20
CA ARG A 22 8.04 4.28 -7.21
C ARG A 22 7.13 3.92 -6.04
N GLN A 23 7.49 4.34 -4.82
CA GLN A 23 6.69 4.11 -3.63
C GLN A 23 5.28 4.70 -3.78
N GLU A 24 5.19 5.95 -4.22
CA GLU A 24 3.93 6.66 -4.44
C GLU A 24 3.11 5.98 -5.53
N GLY A 25 3.73 5.60 -6.66
CA GLY A 25 3.05 4.90 -7.75
C GLY A 25 2.46 3.55 -7.33
N ILE A 26 3.24 2.74 -6.60
CA ILE A 26 2.77 1.45 -6.06
C ILE A 26 1.60 1.70 -5.10
N PHE A 27 1.76 2.62 -4.15
CA PHE A 27 0.73 2.95 -3.17
C PHE A 27 -0.57 3.42 -3.83
N LEU A 28 -0.50 4.40 -4.74
CA LEU A 28 -1.67 4.96 -5.41
C LEU A 28 -2.37 3.93 -6.30
N CYS A 29 -1.61 3.10 -7.02
CA CYS A 29 -2.19 2.05 -7.86
C CYS A 29 -2.92 1.00 -7.01
N THR A 30 -2.28 0.50 -5.95
CA THR A 30 -2.91 -0.44 -5.02
C THR A 30 -4.13 0.18 -4.34
N LEU A 31 -4.03 1.44 -3.88
CA LEU A 31 -5.14 2.15 -3.23
C LEU A 31 -6.31 2.31 -4.19
N PHE A 32 -6.05 2.74 -5.43
CA PHE A 32 -7.08 2.91 -6.44
C PHE A 32 -7.83 1.60 -6.71
N LEU A 33 -7.11 0.49 -6.88
CA LEU A 33 -7.73 -0.82 -7.10
C LEU A 33 -8.53 -1.31 -5.88
N MET A 34 -8.06 -1.04 -4.66
CA MET A 34 -8.81 -1.38 -3.44
C MET A 34 -10.07 -0.54 -3.27
N VAL A 35 -10.01 0.77 -3.54
CA VAL A 35 -11.20 1.63 -3.52
C VAL A 35 -12.18 1.21 -4.61
N LEU A 36 -11.70 0.89 -5.81
CA LEU A 36 -12.54 0.38 -6.90
C LEU A 36 -13.23 -0.93 -6.49
N LEU A 37 -12.51 -1.84 -5.83
CA LEU A 37 -13.09 -3.07 -5.29
C LEU A 37 -14.16 -2.77 -4.23
N LEU A 38 -13.89 -1.88 -3.28
CA LEU A 38 -14.86 -1.50 -2.26
C LEU A 38 -16.12 -0.88 -2.87
N VAL A 39 -15.95 0.05 -3.81
CA VAL A 39 -17.05 0.67 -4.56
C VAL A 39 -17.87 -0.38 -5.32
N SER A 40 -17.22 -1.41 -5.86
CA SER A 40 -17.92 -2.44 -6.62
C SER A 40 -18.95 -3.23 -5.81
N LEU A 41 -18.79 -3.30 -4.48
CA LEU A 41 -19.73 -3.93 -3.56
C LEU A 41 -21.06 -3.17 -3.44
N TYR A 42 -21.03 -1.83 -3.57
CA TYR A 42 -22.23 -0.98 -3.44
C TYR A 42 -23.04 -0.88 -4.72
N PHE A 43 -22.38 -1.01 -5.88
CA PHE A 43 -23.03 -0.95 -7.18
C PHE A 43 -23.70 -2.26 -7.61
N GLN A 44 -23.76 -3.27 -6.72
CA GLN A 44 -24.25 -4.61 -7.02
C GLN A 44 -23.67 -5.17 -8.33
N LEU A 45 -22.38 -4.89 -8.57
CA LEU A 45 -21.71 -5.37 -9.77
C LEU A 45 -21.71 -6.90 -9.81
N SER A 46 -21.71 -7.45 -11.02
CA SER A 46 -21.71 -8.91 -11.20
C SER A 46 -20.52 -9.54 -10.47
N VAL A 47 -20.71 -10.75 -9.95
CA VAL A 47 -19.63 -11.53 -9.29
C VAL A 47 -18.39 -11.62 -10.17
N LEU A 48 -18.59 -11.68 -11.50
CA LEU A 48 -17.53 -11.69 -12.49
C LEU A 48 -16.74 -10.38 -12.50
N ALA A 49 -17.39 -9.21 -12.42
CA ALA A 49 -16.70 -7.93 -12.34
C ALA A 49 -15.87 -7.80 -11.04
N ILE A 50 -16.43 -8.21 -9.90
CA ILE A 50 -15.71 -8.24 -8.62
C ILE A 50 -14.48 -9.16 -8.70
N ALA A 51 -14.63 -10.33 -9.32
CA ALA A 51 -13.55 -11.28 -9.53
C ALA A 51 -12.43 -10.70 -10.41
N ILE A 52 -12.78 -9.98 -11.49
CA ILE A 52 -11.80 -9.31 -12.37
C ILE A 52 -11.01 -8.25 -11.59
N VAL A 53 -11.69 -7.39 -10.83
CA VAL A 53 -11.02 -6.34 -10.04
C VAL A 53 -10.11 -6.95 -8.98
N THR A 54 -10.56 -8.00 -8.32
CA THR A 54 -9.76 -8.73 -7.33
C THR A 54 -8.53 -9.36 -7.96
N ALA A 55 -8.69 -10.03 -9.11
CA ALA A 55 -7.58 -10.58 -9.86
C ALA A 55 -6.59 -9.48 -10.28
N ALA A 56 -7.06 -8.36 -10.81
CA ALA A 56 -6.22 -7.22 -11.18
C ALA A 56 -5.43 -6.66 -9.98
N LEU A 57 -6.05 -6.57 -8.80
CA LEU A 57 -5.39 -6.16 -7.56
C LEU A 57 -4.27 -7.13 -7.14
N ILE A 58 -4.50 -8.45 -7.27
CA ILE A 58 -3.48 -9.45 -6.92
C ILE A 58 -2.35 -9.46 -7.95
N PHE A 59 -2.69 -9.50 -9.25
CA PHE A 59 -1.70 -9.53 -10.33
C PHE A 59 -0.86 -8.26 -10.40
N SER A 60 -1.44 -7.08 -10.16
CA SER A 60 -0.68 -5.83 -10.10
C SER A 60 0.34 -5.84 -8.96
N THR A 61 -0.04 -6.32 -7.78
CA THR A 61 0.88 -6.41 -6.63
C THR A 61 2.00 -7.43 -6.84
N ILE A 62 1.69 -8.60 -7.42
CA ILE A 62 2.71 -9.58 -7.83
C ILE A 62 3.63 -8.96 -8.89
N GLY A 63 3.06 -8.27 -9.88
CA GLY A 63 3.79 -7.56 -10.93
C GLY A 63 4.74 -6.52 -10.36
N PHE A 64 4.29 -5.70 -9.42
CA PHE A 64 5.13 -4.73 -8.72
C PHE A 64 6.25 -5.40 -7.94
N TYR A 65 5.96 -6.50 -7.23
CA TYR A 65 6.97 -7.23 -6.48
C TYR A 65 8.06 -7.82 -7.37
N ILE A 66 7.71 -8.36 -8.54
CA ILE A 66 8.65 -8.90 -9.52
C ILE A 66 9.43 -7.77 -10.20
N HIS A 67 8.73 -6.75 -10.70
CA HIS A 67 9.32 -5.65 -11.48
C HIS A 67 10.22 -4.74 -10.64
N PHE A 68 9.87 -4.52 -9.37
CA PHE A 68 10.62 -3.67 -8.44
C PHE A 68 11.29 -4.48 -7.33
N LYS A 69 11.72 -5.72 -7.62
CA LYS A 69 12.32 -6.63 -6.64
C LYS A 69 13.48 -5.99 -5.87
N ASP A 70 14.35 -5.25 -6.56
CA ASP A 70 15.50 -4.58 -5.93
C ASP A 70 15.06 -3.48 -4.97
N PHE A 71 14.02 -2.72 -5.31
CA PHE A 71 13.42 -1.71 -4.44
C PHE A 71 12.77 -2.33 -3.20
N PHE A 72 12.02 -3.43 -3.36
CA PHE A 72 11.42 -4.16 -2.24
C PHE A 72 12.48 -4.80 -1.32
N SER A 73 13.65 -5.14 -1.85
CA SER A 73 14.79 -5.64 -1.07
C SER A 73 15.47 -4.56 -0.21
N MET A 74 15.23 -3.27 -0.48
CA MET A 74 15.86 -2.18 0.27
C MET A 74 15.37 -2.09 1.72
N ARG A 75 16.32 -1.95 2.66
CA ARG A 75 16.12 -1.99 4.11
C ARG A 75 15.35 -0.81 4.72
N ASP A 76 15.06 0.27 4.00
CA ASP A 76 14.29 1.41 4.56
C ASP A 76 13.04 1.68 3.75
N ARG A 77 13.19 2.10 2.49
CA ARG A 77 12.06 2.44 1.60
C ARG A 77 11.25 1.23 1.17
N GLY A 78 11.92 0.13 0.82
CA GLY A 78 11.28 -1.16 0.56
C GLY A 78 10.49 -1.65 1.77
N GLN A 79 11.10 -1.66 2.95
CA GLN A 79 10.44 -2.05 4.21
C GLN A 79 9.20 -1.19 4.53
N ARG A 80 9.27 0.13 4.36
CA ARG A 80 8.12 1.02 4.54
C ARG A 80 7.02 0.71 3.54
N THR A 81 7.36 0.48 2.28
CA THR A 81 6.39 0.13 1.23
C THR A 81 5.70 -1.20 1.53
N VAL A 82 6.46 -2.22 1.92
CA VAL A 82 5.89 -3.52 2.36
C VAL A 82 4.97 -3.34 3.56
N SER A 83 5.39 -2.57 4.57
CA SER A 83 4.57 -2.29 5.74
C SER A 83 3.26 -1.60 5.37
N VAL A 84 3.28 -0.64 4.44
CA VAL A 84 2.07 0.04 3.95
C VAL A 84 1.18 -0.95 3.20
N LEU A 85 1.73 -1.74 2.27
CA LEU A 85 0.96 -2.72 1.51
C LEU A 85 0.28 -3.75 2.40
N ILE A 86 1.01 -4.35 3.36
CA ILE A 86 0.43 -5.29 4.33
C ILE A 86 -0.71 -4.62 5.11
N SER A 87 -0.53 -3.35 5.48
CA SER A 87 -1.55 -2.63 6.23
C SER A 87 -2.81 -2.37 5.42
N MET A 88 -2.65 -2.03 4.13
CA MET A 88 -3.77 -1.83 3.20
C MET A 88 -4.51 -3.15 2.91
N TYR A 89 -3.78 -4.26 2.71
CA TYR A 89 -4.40 -5.56 2.51
C TYR A 89 -5.11 -6.06 3.78
N GLY A 90 -4.48 -5.90 4.94
CA GLY A 90 -5.09 -6.25 6.22
C GLY A 90 -6.36 -5.44 6.50
N SER A 91 -6.33 -4.13 6.24
CA SER A 91 -7.51 -3.28 6.38
C SER A 91 -8.60 -3.61 5.36
N LEU A 92 -8.25 -3.94 4.12
CA LEU A 92 -9.21 -4.38 3.11
C LEU A 92 -9.94 -5.64 3.59
N ILE A 93 -9.20 -6.66 4.05
CA ILE A 93 -9.79 -7.90 4.56
C ILE A 93 -10.72 -7.63 5.74
N LEU A 94 -10.29 -6.82 6.71
CA LEU A 94 -11.14 -6.44 7.85
C LEU A 94 -12.41 -5.71 7.40
N THR A 95 -12.29 -4.78 6.45
CA THR A 95 -13.43 -4.04 5.90
C THR A 95 -14.40 -4.97 5.17
N LEU A 96 -13.89 -5.92 4.39
CA LEU A 96 -14.70 -6.93 3.69
C LEU A 96 -15.41 -7.86 4.67
N ILE A 97 -14.76 -8.27 5.76
CA ILE A 97 -15.38 -9.08 6.83
C ILE A 97 -16.51 -8.28 7.50
N CYS A 98 -16.27 -7.01 7.83
CA CYS A 98 -17.30 -6.13 8.39
C CYS A 98 -18.48 -5.96 7.42
N ALA A 99 -18.21 -5.76 6.14
CA ALA A 99 -19.25 -5.63 5.12
C ALA A 99 -20.05 -6.93 4.98
N TRP A 100 -19.38 -8.08 4.99
CA TRP A 100 -20.02 -9.39 4.93
C TRP A 100 -20.94 -9.65 6.14
N TYR A 101 -20.51 -9.24 7.34
CA TYR A 101 -21.35 -9.35 8.53
C TYR A 101 -22.57 -8.40 8.44
N TYR A 102 -22.35 -7.16 8.01
CA TYR A 102 -23.41 -6.16 7.86
C TYR A 102 -24.51 -6.57 6.87
N VAL A 103 -24.13 -7.18 5.74
CA VAL A 103 -25.08 -7.65 4.70
C VAL A 103 -26.07 -8.69 5.21
N GLN A 104 -25.76 -9.37 6.32
CA GLN A 104 -26.68 -10.34 6.91
C GLN A 104 -27.88 -9.66 7.58
N ASP A 105 -27.69 -8.43 8.08
CA ASP A 105 -28.72 -7.66 8.76
C ASP A 105 -29.40 -6.65 7.82
N GLU A 106 -28.61 -5.92 7.01
CA GLU A 106 -29.10 -4.86 6.12
C GLU A 106 -28.36 -4.83 4.77
N PRO A 107 -29.03 -4.45 3.66
CA PRO A 107 -28.37 -4.33 2.37
C PRO A 107 -27.31 -3.21 2.35
N LEU A 108 -26.20 -3.44 1.64
CA LEU A 108 -25.16 -2.43 1.45
C LEU A 108 -25.70 -1.28 0.57
N THR A 109 -26.01 -0.13 1.19
CA THR A 109 -26.41 1.09 0.48
C THR A 109 -25.26 2.08 0.35
N LEU A 110 -25.41 3.04 -0.58
CA LEU A 110 -24.43 4.10 -0.83
C LEU A 110 -24.22 4.99 0.40
N ASP A 111 -25.23 5.11 1.28
CA ASP A 111 -25.14 5.89 2.52
C ASP A 111 -24.08 5.33 3.49
N TYR A 112 -23.88 4.01 3.47
CA TYR A 112 -22.86 3.34 4.28
C TYR A 112 -21.50 3.27 3.60
N ALA A 113 -21.38 3.59 2.31
CA ALA A 113 -20.12 3.49 1.57
C ALA A 113 -19.01 4.37 2.18
N LEU A 114 -19.36 5.58 2.63
CA LEU A 114 -18.42 6.46 3.31
C LEU A 114 -17.98 5.92 4.68
N VAL A 115 -18.87 5.22 5.40
CA VAL A 115 -18.56 4.62 6.70
C VAL A 115 -17.53 3.50 6.54
N PHE A 116 -17.73 2.61 5.57
CA PHE A 116 -16.78 1.53 5.28
C PHE A 116 -15.47 2.05 4.68
N LEU A 117 -15.52 3.10 3.84
CA LEU A 117 -14.31 3.74 3.34
C LEU A 117 -13.51 4.40 4.48
N PHE A 118 -14.19 5.06 5.41
CA PHE A 118 -13.57 5.58 6.63
C PHE A 118 -12.98 4.46 7.48
N GLY A 119 -13.73 3.38 7.68
CA GLY A 119 -13.26 2.18 8.39
C GLY A 119 -12.01 1.59 7.76
N PHE A 120 -11.97 1.48 6.43
CA PHE A 120 -10.80 1.02 5.68
C PHE A 120 -9.58 1.89 5.98
N PHE A 121 -9.67 3.21 5.83
CA PHE A 121 -8.54 4.10 6.10
C PHE A 121 -8.11 4.08 7.56
N PHE A 122 -9.08 4.04 8.49
CA PHE A 122 -8.81 3.94 9.91
C PHE A 122 -8.04 2.65 10.24
N PHE A 123 -8.48 1.51 9.72
CA PHE A 123 -7.77 0.24 9.89
C PHE A 123 -6.40 0.28 9.22
N THR A 124 -6.26 0.85 8.02
CA THR A 124 -4.96 0.98 7.35
C THR A 124 -3.98 1.73 8.25
N PHE A 125 -4.41 2.87 8.82
CA PHE A 125 -3.59 3.67 9.73
C PHE A 125 -3.22 2.90 11.00
N MET A 126 -4.19 2.23 11.63
CA MET A 126 -3.98 1.48 12.87
C MET A 126 -3.03 0.29 12.67
N VAL A 127 -3.25 -0.50 11.61
CA VAL A 127 -2.40 -1.64 11.25
C VAL A 127 -1.00 -1.14 10.90
N TYR A 128 -0.88 -0.07 10.10
CA TYR A 128 0.41 0.52 9.76
C TYR A 128 1.17 1.00 10.99
N ARG A 129 0.52 1.73 11.90
CA ARG A 129 1.13 2.23 13.13
C ARG A 129 1.61 1.10 14.05
N SER A 130 0.98 -0.06 13.96
CA SER A 130 1.34 -1.25 14.74
C SER A 130 2.51 -2.00 14.09
N ILE A 131 2.38 -2.33 12.80
CA ILE A 131 3.34 -3.17 12.07
C ILE A 131 4.64 -2.42 11.75
N SER A 132 4.58 -1.12 11.45
CA SER A 132 5.76 -0.32 11.10
C SER A 132 6.85 -0.36 12.17
N ARG A 133 6.49 -0.51 13.45
CA ARG A 133 7.45 -0.63 14.56
C ARG A 133 8.30 -1.90 14.50
N TYR A 134 7.78 -2.94 13.85
CA TYR A 134 8.44 -4.25 13.77
C TYR A 134 9.11 -4.46 12.40
N LEU A 135 8.47 -4.02 11.32
CA LEU A 135 8.98 -4.22 9.96
C LEU A 135 9.96 -3.14 9.51
N VAL A 136 9.79 -1.90 9.97
CA VAL A 136 10.69 -0.79 9.64
C VAL A 136 11.75 -0.71 10.72
N VAL A 137 12.70 -1.64 10.67
CA VAL A 137 13.88 -1.63 11.56
C VAL A 137 14.78 -0.44 11.21
N GLY A 138 14.62 0.08 9.98
CA GLY A 138 15.44 1.14 9.42
C GLY A 138 16.87 0.66 9.22
N ASN A 139 17.59 1.27 8.28
CA ASN A 139 19.01 1.36 8.53
C ASN A 139 19.13 2.14 9.84
N LYS A 140 19.59 1.53 10.96
CA LYS A 140 20.38 2.31 11.92
C LYS A 140 21.37 3.00 11.01
N ARG A 141 21.18 4.29 10.73
CA ARG A 141 22.25 5.10 10.17
C ARG A 141 23.34 4.88 11.18
N GLN A 142 24.27 3.97 10.89
CA GLN A 142 25.56 4.02 11.55
C GLN A 142 26.00 5.42 11.18
N ARG A 143 25.84 6.36 12.12
CA ARG A 143 26.67 7.56 12.12
C ARG A 143 28.05 6.97 12.03
N ILE A 144 28.64 7.02 10.84
CA ILE A 144 30.07 6.92 10.70
C ILE A 144 30.55 8.05 11.61
N LYS A 145 30.96 7.67 12.82
CA LYS A 145 31.68 8.58 13.69
C LYS A 145 32.95 8.89 12.91
N GLY A 146 33.05 10.12 12.45
CA GLY A 146 34.32 10.66 11.96
C GLY A 146 35.36 10.65 13.06
#